data_AF-A0A8H5GSS4-F1
#
_entry.id   AF-A0A8H5GSS4-F1
#
_cell.length_a   1.000
_cell.length_b   1.000
_cell.length_c   1.000
_cell.angle_alpha   90.00
_cell.angle_beta   90.00
_cell.angle_gamma   90.00
#
_symmetry.space_group_name_H-M   'P 1'
#
loop_
_entity.id
_entity.type
_entity.pdbx_description
1 polymer ?
#
loop_
_entity_poly.entity_id
_entity_poly.type
_entity_poly.pdbx_seq_one_letter_code
_entity_poly.pdbx_strand_id
1 'polypeptide(L)'
;MSAFSHTDFNTVHGNQSTTIHNRTAPPVAESGLECLYEVISEVGALHDEDARFPPPKCHPDTRKDSGRAYYVGQPIWTKLLPATFEHFLTQTLSEQSTHHDEDPWSSNAIFWLYGPAGVGKSTIARTLCDRLHQKNLAASFFFSRNSPTRDNLKYLFLTIACCLATYSNDSRLRSAIDKAVKKRPGVLKSSIVTQFHELIRKQWLPKLVVIDGLDECTGADAQGLVLETITGSAGGMVTSIPLRFLIISRPEHAIREVFNRPPLLSCANRTVLDDSADTARDIELYLRNGFQDIRRVNSDISFPSEWPEADVLNELVMRASGQFIYASTLLKYVGERSSYPPNHLQVVFNLPIGNAGPFADLDILYHEILASSPQGSVVVQVLALVLLTSSRSTLEILDEVFSVRKEYR
;
A
#
# COMPACT_ATOMS: atom_id res chain seq x y z
N MET A 1 22.90 27.59 -28.87
CA MET A 1 22.03 28.32 -29.82
C MET A 1 22.35 27.86 -31.24
N SER A 2 21.56 26.92 -31.74
CA SER A 2 21.43 26.66 -33.19
C SER A 2 20.05 26.01 -33.39
N ALA A 3 19.18 26.74 -34.09
CA ALA A 3 17.81 26.35 -34.38
C ALA A 3 17.80 25.31 -35.52
N PHE A 4 17.09 24.21 -35.35
CA PHE A 4 16.75 23.31 -36.44
C PHE A 4 15.33 23.63 -36.92
N SER A 5 15.23 24.11 -38.16
CA SER A 5 14.00 24.40 -38.88
C SER A 5 13.31 23.11 -39.32
N HIS A 6 12.05 22.92 -38.93
CA HIS A 6 11.14 21.99 -39.60
C HIS A 6 10.69 22.61 -40.93
N THR A 7 11.05 22.00 -42.05
CA THR A 7 10.50 22.33 -43.37
C THR A 7 9.47 21.26 -43.76
N ASP A 8 8.18 21.63 -43.70
CA ASP A 8 7.09 20.86 -44.30
C ASP A 8 6.95 21.25 -45.78
N PHE A 9 6.95 20.25 -46.68
CA PHE A 9 6.63 20.46 -48.09
C PHE A 9 5.15 20.18 -48.33
N ASN A 10 4.38 21.21 -48.64
CA ASN A 10 3.01 21.07 -49.14
C ASN A 10 3.01 21.08 -50.67
N THR A 11 2.60 19.98 -51.29
CA THR A 11 2.30 19.94 -52.73
C THR A 11 0.80 19.97 -52.92
N VAL A 12 0.27 21.00 -53.60
CA VAL A 12 -1.17 21.18 -53.84
C VAL A 12 -1.50 20.83 -55.27
N HIS A 13 -2.27 19.76 -55.47
CA HIS A 13 -3.00 19.51 -56.71
C HIS A 13 -4.46 19.18 -56.35
N GLY A 14 -5.39 20.04 -56.77
CA GLY A 14 -6.84 19.78 -56.84
C GLY A 14 -7.51 19.21 -55.58
N ASN A 15 -8.17 20.07 -54.80
CA ASN A 15 -9.11 19.75 -53.69
C ASN A 15 -8.73 18.64 -52.68
N GLN A 16 -7.50 18.13 -52.68
CA GLN A 16 -6.99 17.20 -51.68
C GLN A 16 -5.62 17.68 -51.20
N SER A 17 -5.51 17.93 -49.89
CA SER A 17 -4.24 18.23 -49.23
C SER A 17 -3.70 16.92 -48.65
N THR A 18 -2.56 16.44 -49.13
CA THR A 18 -1.91 15.25 -48.59
C THR A 18 -0.65 15.67 -47.86
N THR A 19 -0.70 15.70 -46.52
CA THR A 19 0.49 15.95 -45.69
C THR A 19 1.27 14.64 -45.54
N ILE A 20 2.42 14.54 -46.20
CA ILE A 20 3.33 13.39 -46.03
C ILE A 20 4.17 13.64 -44.79
N HIS A 21 3.78 13.06 -43.65
CA HIS A 21 4.68 12.95 -42.51
C HIS A 21 5.70 11.85 -42.81
N ASN A 22 6.93 12.23 -43.15
CA ASN A 22 8.07 11.34 -43.05
C ASN A 22 8.21 10.91 -41.58
N ARG A 23 7.61 9.77 -41.21
CA ARG A 23 7.89 9.10 -39.94
C ARG A 23 9.31 8.55 -40.03
N THR A 24 10.29 9.36 -39.65
CA THR A 24 11.57 8.86 -39.18
C THR A 24 11.29 7.85 -38.08
N ALA A 25 11.89 6.66 -38.19
CA ALA A 25 11.87 5.67 -37.12
C ALA A 25 12.32 6.35 -35.81
N PRO A 26 11.68 6.04 -34.66
CA PRO A 26 12.10 6.61 -33.39
C PRO A 26 13.58 6.29 -33.16
N PRO A 27 14.36 7.24 -32.59
CA PRO A 27 15.77 6.99 -32.30
C PRO A 27 15.87 5.74 -31.43
N VAL A 28 16.80 4.85 -31.78
CA VAL A 28 17.13 3.66 -30.97
C VAL A 28 17.53 4.18 -29.60
N ALA A 29 16.75 3.88 -28.56
CA ALA A 29 17.04 4.34 -27.21
C ALA A 29 18.46 3.91 -26.79
N GLU A 30 19.26 4.87 -26.33
CA GLU A 30 20.64 4.64 -25.90
C GLU A 30 20.71 3.72 -24.66
N SER A 31 19.64 3.68 -23.87
CA SER A 31 19.46 2.85 -22.68
C SER A 31 18.07 2.19 -22.62
N GLY A 32 18.03 0.87 -22.44
CA GLY A 32 16.77 0.15 -22.26
C GLY A 32 16.16 0.45 -20.89
N LEU A 33 17.00 0.76 -19.91
CA LEU A 33 16.53 1.27 -18.62
C LEU A 33 15.87 2.64 -18.74
N GLU A 34 16.40 3.56 -19.55
CA GLU A 34 15.74 4.86 -19.76
C GLU A 34 14.33 4.68 -20.34
N CYS A 35 14.15 3.82 -21.34
CA CYS A 35 12.80 3.50 -21.83
C CYS A 35 11.90 2.91 -20.74
N LEU A 36 12.45 2.06 -19.87
CA LEU A 36 11.69 1.49 -18.76
C LEU A 36 11.28 2.59 -17.76
N TYR A 37 12.19 3.49 -17.39
CA TYR A 37 11.92 4.63 -16.51
C TYR A 37 10.88 5.58 -17.10
N GLU A 38 10.96 5.90 -18.38
CA GLU A 38 9.98 6.75 -19.08
C GLU A 38 8.57 6.17 -19.04
N VAL A 39 8.42 4.85 -19.17
CA VAL A 39 7.10 4.20 -19.15
C VAL A 39 6.45 4.22 -17.77
N ILE A 40 7.25 4.27 -16.70
CA ILE A 40 6.75 4.16 -15.31
C ILE A 40 6.81 5.47 -14.52
N SER A 41 7.44 6.52 -15.05
CA SER A 41 7.68 7.79 -14.34
C SER A 41 6.39 8.42 -13.79
N GLU A 42 5.27 8.23 -14.48
CA GLU A 42 3.95 8.77 -14.11
C GLU A 42 3.07 7.79 -13.31
N VAL A 43 3.56 6.58 -13.04
CA VAL A 43 2.73 5.53 -12.42
C VAL A 43 2.51 5.80 -10.93
N GLY A 44 3.49 6.41 -10.23
CA GLY A 44 3.40 6.69 -8.79
C GLY A 44 3.21 5.42 -7.94
N ALA A 45 3.65 4.26 -8.43
CA ALA A 45 3.58 2.97 -7.73
C ALA A 45 4.87 2.59 -7.01
N LEU A 46 5.94 3.36 -7.25
CA LEU A 46 7.16 3.26 -6.45
C LEU A 46 6.82 3.61 -5.00
N HIS A 47 7.60 3.06 -4.08
CA HIS A 47 7.55 3.44 -2.67
C HIS A 47 8.04 4.88 -2.53
N ASP A 48 7.16 5.82 -2.86
CA ASP A 48 7.37 7.25 -2.69
C ASP A 48 6.57 7.67 -1.46
N GLU A 49 7.28 8.09 -0.41
CA GLU A 49 6.71 8.48 0.88
C GLU A 49 5.67 9.61 0.76
N ASP A 50 5.66 10.31 -0.38
CA ASP A 50 4.94 11.56 -0.62
C ASP A 50 3.52 11.37 -1.22
N ALA A 51 3.16 10.18 -1.71
CA ALA A 51 1.91 10.01 -2.46
C ALA A 51 0.62 10.09 -1.61
N ARG A 52 0.73 10.08 -0.28
CA ARG A 52 -0.39 10.31 0.66
C ARG A 52 0.17 10.97 1.91
N PHE A 53 0.36 12.29 1.92
CA PHE A 53 0.90 12.97 3.10
C PHE A 53 -0.19 13.43 4.09
N PRO A 54 0.00 13.20 5.42
CA PRO A 54 0.91 12.21 5.97
C PRO A 54 0.29 10.82 5.82
N PRO A 55 1.09 9.78 5.49
CA PRO A 55 0.56 8.43 5.48
C PRO A 55 0.18 8.09 6.93
N PRO A 56 -0.82 7.25 7.19
CA PRO A 56 -1.03 6.73 8.53
C PRO A 56 0.24 5.97 8.94
N LYS A 57 1.09 6.63 9.74
CA LYS A 57 2.27 6.06 10.37
C LYS A 57 1.86 5.47 11.72
N CYS A 58 2.47 4.36 12.12
CA CYS A 58 2.27 3.84 13.46
C CYS A 58 2.79 4.86 14.50
N HIS A 59 2.08 4.99 15.62
CA HIS A 59 2.22 6.06 16.60
C HIS A 59 3.53 6.01 17.45
N PRO A 60 4.05 7.11 18.05
CA PRO A 60 5.32 7.12 18.79
C PRO A 60 5.27 6.71 20.27
N ASP A 61 4.21 6.99 21.04
CA ASP A 61 4.21 6.76 22.50
C ASP A 61 3.75 5.33 22.90
N THR A 62 3.25 4.56 21.93
CA THR A 62 3.09 3.08 21.88
C THR A 62 4.37 2.27 22.09
N ARG A 63 5.47 2.95 22.43
CA ARG A 63 6.82 2.42 22.59
C ARG A 63 7.20 2.11 24.04
N LYS A 64 6.37 2.46 25.02
CA LYS A 64 6.65 2.23 26.44
C LYS A 64 5.59 1.32 27.01
N ASP A 65 6.01 0.21 27.61
CA ASP A 65 5.22 -0.33 28.70
C ASP A 65 6.07 -0.47 29.95
N SER A 66 5.38 -0.27 31.04
CA SER A 66 5.84 0.02 32.38
C SER A 66 6.10 -1.29 33.12
N GLY A 67 7.27 -1.42 33.75
CA GLY A 67 7.38 -2.33 34.90
C GLY A 67 8.65 -3.18 34.97
N ARG A 68 9.73 -2.56 35.45
CA ARG A 68 10.89 -3.14 36.16
C ARG A 68 11.76 -4.21 35.47
N ALA A 69 13.01 -3.76 35.31
CA ALA A 69 14.29 -4.47 35.38
C ALA A 69 14.83 -5.14 34.09
N TYR A 70 15.69 -4.36 33.43
CA TYR A 70 16.99 -4.74 32.87
C TYR A 70 17.08 -6.04 32.06
N TYR A 71 17.10 -5.89 30.73
CA TYR A 71 18.18 -6.45 29.92
C TYR A 71 18.65 -5.42 28.88
N VAL A 72 19.90 -5.02 29.04
CA VAL A 72 20.68 -4.18 28.11
C VAL A 72 20.97 -5.02 26.86
N GLY A 73 20.66 -4.52 25.66
CA GLY A 73 21.22 -5.05 24.42
C GLY A 73 20.27 -5.58 23.33
N GLN A 74 18.97 -5.28 23.35
CA GLN A 74 18.05 -5.63 22.25
C GLN A 74 17.43 -4.36 21.65
N PRO A 75 17.38 -4.20 20.31
CA PRO A 75 17.10 -2.91 19.69
C PRO A 75 15.58 -2.59 19.56
N ILE A 76 15.27 -1.29 19.53
CA ILE A 76 14.00 -0.60 19.89
C ILE A 76 12.75 -0.88 18.99
N TRP A 77 12.76 -1.87 18.09
CA TRP A 77 11.88 -1.87 16.90
C TRP A 77 10.65 -2.83 16.90
N THR A 78 10.32 -3.50 18.01
CA THR A 78 9.48 -4.73 18.03
C THR A 78 7.99 -4.61 18.44
N LYS A 79 7.35 -3.43 18.55
CA LYS A 79 6.06 -3.34 19.30
C LYS A 79 4.88 -2.57 18.68
N LEU A 80 4.78 -2.51 17.35
CA LEU A 80 3.58 -1.95 16.67
C LEU A 80 3.29 -2.65 15.34
N LEU A 81 3.52 -3.93 15.40
CA LEU A 81 3.11 -4.93 14.46
C LEU A 81 2.13 -5.77 15.26
N PRO A 82 1.02 -6.25 14.69
CA PRO A 82 0.26 -7.28 15.36
C PRO A 82 1.21 -8.35 15.88
N ALA A 83 0.95 -8.98 17.02
CA ALA A 83 1.76 -10.14 17.44
C ALA A 83 1.91 -11.16 16.27
N THR A 84 0.88 -11.22 15.41
CA THR A 84 0.80 -11.90 14.12
C THR A 84 1.92 -11.55 13.12
N PHE A 85 2.45 -10.32 13.15
CA PHE A 85 3.43 -9.82 12.19
C PHE A 85 4.88 -9.91 12.69
N GLU A 86 5.16 -9.96 14.00
CA GLU A 86 6.47 -10.44 14.50
C GLU A 86 6.68 -11.91 14.13
N HIS A 87 5.61 -12.74 14.16
CA HIS A 87 5.66 -14.11 13.64
C HIS A 87 5.95 -14.15 12.14
N PHE A 88 5.27 -13.31 11.34
CA PHE A 88 5.51 -13.17 9.90
C PHE A 88 6.93 -12.69 9.60
N LEU A 89 7.42 -11.65 10.28
CA LEU A 89 8.78 -11.14 10.11
C LEU A 89 9.81 -12.17 10.54
N THR A 90 9.59 -12.89 11.63
CA THR A 90 10.50 -13.96 12.07
C THR A 90 10.57 -15.08 11.02
N GLN A 91 9.44 -15.50 10.45
CA GLN A 91 9.44 -16.45 9.32
C GLN A 91 10.08 -15.89 8.04
N THR A 92 9.94 -14.59 7.80
CA THR A 92 10.44 -13.93 6.59
C THR A 92 11.93 -13.58 6.70
N LEU A 93 12.44 -13.28 7.90
CA LEU A 93 13.78 -12.77 8.21
C LEU A 93 14.69 -13.77 8.94
N SER A 94 14.23 -14.95 9.32
CA SER A 94 15.11 -15.97 9.92
C SER A 94 16.18 -16.43 8.92
N GLU A 95 17.35 -15.80 9.02
CA GLU A 95 18.62 -16.37 8.59
C GLU A 95 19.18 -17.19 9.78
N GLN A 96 19.62 -18.43 9.52
CA GLN A 96 20.32 -19.39 10.41
C GLN A 96 19.50 -20.54 11.03
N SER A 97 19.48 -21.67 10.30
CA SER A 97 20.06 -22.91 10.84
C SER A 97 21.50 -22.98 10.33
N THR A 98 22.47 -23.10 11.24
CA THR A 98 23.91 -23.22 10.97
C THR A 98 24.34 -24.65 10.60
N HIS A 99 23.42 -25.50 10.16
CA HIS A 99 23.78 -26.81 9.64
C HIS A 99 23.91 -26.76 8.11
N HIS A 100 25.17 -26.79 7.66
CA HIS A 100 25.54 -27.18 6.30
C HIS A 100 24.86 -28.52 5.99
N ASP A 101 23.85 -28.50 5.12
CA ASP A 101 23.46 -29.56 4.15
C ASP A 101 21.97 -29.52 3.76
N GLU A 102 21.15 -28.62 4.35
CA GLU A 102 19.80 -28.33 3.86
C GLU A 102 19.69 -26.88 3.36
N ASP A 103 19.19 -26.70 2.14
CA ASP A 103 18.96 -25.39 1.53
C ASP A 103 17.99 -24.57 2.43
N PRO A 104 18.43 -23.46 3.07
CA PRO A 104 17.62 -22.71 4.04
C PRO A 104 16.36 -22.08 3.45
N TRP A 105 16.16 -22.18 2.13
CA TRP A 105 15.14 -21.51 1.33
C TRP A 105 14.10 -22.48 0.73
N SER A 106 14.05 -23.71 1.22
CA SER A 106 13.21 -24.79 0.70
C SER A 106 11.85 -24.87 1.41
N SER A 107 10.84 -24.13 0.92
CA SER A 107 9.46 -24.65 0.67
C SER A 107 8.44 -23.57 0.29
N ASN A 108 8.44 -22.36 0.87
CA ASN A 108 7.34 -21.39 0.66
C ASN A 108 7.83 -19.99 0.23
N ALA A 109 7.91 -19.74 -1.08
CA ALA A 109 8.32 -18.46 -1.65
C ALA A 109 7.18 -17.42 -1.74
N ILE A 110 5.94 -17.79 -1.40
CA ILE A 110 4.77 -16.93 -1.55
C ILE A 110 4.05 -16.84 -0.21
N PHE A 111 3.73 -15.61 0.18
CA PHE A 111 3.01 -15.27 1.40
C PHE A 111 1.76 -14.49 1.03
N TRP A 112 0.66 -14.79 1.71
CA TRP A 112 -0.61 -14.10 1.53
C TRP A 112 -1.14 -13.59 2.87
N LEU A 113 -1.12 -12.27 3.03
CA LEU A 113 -1.68 -11.56 4.17
C LEU A 113 -3.04 -10.97 3.77
N TYR A 114 -4.13 -11.45 4.36
CA TYR A 114 -5.47 -11.03 3.94
C TYR A 114 -6.40 -10.70 5.09
N GLY A 115 -7.39 -9.86 4.81
CA GLY A 115 -8.36 -9.41 5.82
C GLY A 115 -9.32 -8.36 5.26
N PRO A 116 -10.37 -7.98 6.01
CA PRO A 116 -11.37 -7.00 5.58
C PRO A 116 -10.80 -5.58 5.48
N ALA A 117 -11.61 -4.63 5.03
CA ALA A 117 -11.23 -3.22 5.00
C ALA A 117 -10.92 -2.69 6.41
N GLY A 118 -10.02 -1.71 6.53
CA GLY A 118 -9.81 -1.01 7.80
C GLY A 118 -8.90 -1.71 8.82
N VAL A 119 -8.48 -2.95 8.60
CA VAL A 119 -7.62 -3.73 9.54
C VAL A 119 -6.12 -3.42 9.46
N GLY A 120 -5.70 -2.44 8.63
CA GLY A 120 -4.30 -2.00 8.58
C GLY A 120 -3.37 -2.73 7.59
N LYS A 121 -3.89 -3.55 6.68
CA LYS A 121 -3.13 -4.23 5.61
C LYS A 121 -2.07 -3.36 4.90
N SER A 122 -2.49 -2.25 4.30
CA SER A 122 -1.58 -1.35 3.59
C SER A 122 -0.60 -0.62 4.52
N THR A 123 -0.97 -0.41 5.79
CA THR A 123 -0.05 0.16 6.80
C THR A 123 1.07 -0.83 7.10
N ILE A 124 0.73 -2.11 7.23
CA ILE A 124 1.69 -3.20 7.40
C ILE A 124 2.61 -3.29 6.17
N ALA A 125 2.03 -3.26 4.96
CA ALA A 125 2.78 -3.27 3.71
C ALA A 125 3.85 -2.17 3.64
N ARG A 126 3.46 -0.92 3.91
CA ARG A 126 4.38 0.23 3.91
C ARG A 126 5.44 0.10 4.97
N THR A 127 5.05 -0.24 6.20
CA THR A 127 5.98 -0.43 7.31
C THR A 127 7.03 -1.50 6.98
N LEU A 128 6.64 -2.57 6.29
CA LEU A 128 7.57 -3.60 5.84
C LEU A 128 8.54 -3.06 4.79
N CYS A 129 8.02 -2.34 3.79
CA CYS A 129 8.84 -1.71 2.77
C CYS A 129 9.87 -0.76 3.37
N ASP A 130 9.46 0.13 4.26
CA ASP A 130 10.35 1.07 4.98
C ASP A 130 11.48 0.34 5.70
N ARG A 131 11.14 -0.72 6.43
CA ARG A 131 12.12 -1.47 7.26
C ARG A 131 13.10 -2.28 6.44
N LEU A 132 12.64 -2.85 5.33
CA LEU A 132 13.43 -3.71 4.47
C LEU A 132 14.10 -2.94 3.32
N HIS A 133 13.82 -1.65 3.19
CA HIS A 133 14.45 -0.76 2.23
C HIS A 133 15.98 -0.86 2.34
N GLN A 134 16.67 -0.96 1.20
CA GLN A 134 18.12 -1.17 1.08
C GLN A 134 18.70 -2.45 1.71
N LYS A 135 17.88 -3.27 2.38
CA LYS A 135 18.24 -4.59 2.92
C LYS A 135 17.66 -5.68 2.01
N ASN A 136 16.54 -6.27 2.44
CA ASN A 136 15.93 -7.44 1.82
C ASN A 136 14.73 -7.11 0.91
N LEU A 137 14.34 -5.85 0.76
CA LEU A 137 13.31 -5.44 -0.21
C LEU A 137 13.91 -5.40 -1.62
N ALA A 138 13.32 -6.14 -2.55
CA ALA A 138 13.63 -6.08 -3.98
C ALA A 138 12.79 -5.00 -4.67
N ALA A 139 11.50 -5.00 -4.38
CA ALA A 139 10.53 -4.09 -4.98
C ALA A 139 9.24 -4.04 -4.17
N SER A 140 8.44 -3.03 -4.43
CA SER A 140 7.05 -2.96 -3.98
C SER A 140 6.15 -2.40 -5.08
N PHE A 141 4.90 -2.82 -5.09
CA PHE A 141 3.85 -2.24 -5.92
C PHE A 141 2.56 -2.14 -5.12
N PHE A 142 1.92 -0.98 -5.17
CA PHE A 142 0.67 -0.69 -4.45
C PHE A 142 -0.43 -0.43 -5.48
N PHE A 143 -1.34 -1.38 -5.62
CA PHE A 143 -2.56 -1.18 -6.40
C PHE A 143 -3.44 -0.11 -5.76
N SER A 144 -4.23 0.55 -6.59
CA SER A 144 -5.14 1.61 -6.16
C SER A 144 -6.28 1.74 -7.16
N ARG A 145 -7.52 1.44 -6.77
CA ARG A 145 -8.72 1.61 -7.63
C ARG A 145 -8.88 3.05 -8.14
N ASN A 146 -8.36 4.00 -7.36
CA ASN A 146 -8.44 5.43 -7.68
C ASN A 146 -7.32 5.91 -8.62
N SER A 147 -6.58 5.00 -9.26
CA SER A 147 -5.41 5.34 -10.08
C SER A 147 -5.42 4.52 -11.37
N PRO A 148 -5.70 5.12 -12.54
CA PRO A 148 -5.75 4.40 -13.83
C PRO A 148 -4.43 3.72 -14.24
N THR A 149 -3.33 4.10 -13.59
CA THR A 149 -2.00 3.50 -13.76
C THR A 149 -1.73 2.37 -12.76
N ARG A 150 -2.56 2.21 -11.73
CA ARG A 150 -2.37 1.24 -10.62
C ARG A 150 -3.63 0.44 -10.30
N ASP A 151 -4.64 0.48 -11.15
CA ASP A 151 -5.87 -0.33 -11.08
C ASP A 151 -5.83 -1.51 -12.06
N ASN A 152 -4.69 -1.73 -12.73
CA ASN A 152 -4.51 -2.77 -13.74
C ASN A 152 -3.07 -3.32 -13.77
N LEU A 153 -2.89 -4.39 -14.54
CA LEU A 153 -1.66 -5.18 -14.56
C LEU A 153 -0.50 -4.57 -15.36
N LYS A 154 -0.78 -3.58 -16.21
CA LYS A 154 0.14 -3.11 -17.26
C LYS A 154 1.52 -2.73 -16.70
N TYR A 155 1.52 -2.11 -15.52
CA TYR A 155 2.72 -1.52 -14.94
C TYR A 155 3.34 -2.35 -13.82
N LEU A 156 2.69 -3.43 -13.35
CA LEU A 156 3.13 -4.20 -12.18
C LEU A 156 4.58 -4.70 -12.33
N PHE A 157 4.87 -5.53 -13.33
CA PHE A 157 6.22 -6.09 -13.49
C PHE A 157 7.22 -5.11 -14.13
N LEU A 158 6.75 -4.06 -14.80
CA LEU A 158 7.62 -2.98 -15.26
C LEU A 158 8.17 -2.17 -14.07
N THR A 159 7.30 -1.81 -13.12
CA THR A 159 7.70 -1.13 -11.88
C THR A 159 8.60 -2.03 -11.04
N ILE A 160 8.27 -3.32 -10.89
CA ILE A 160 9.14 -4.27 -10.15
C ILE A 160 10.51 -4.39 -10.82
N ALA A 161 10.58 -4.50 -12.16
CA ALA A 161 11.86 -4.54 -12.88
C ALA A 161 12.69 -3.28 -12.66
N CYS A 162 12.06 -2.11 -12.69
CA CYS A 162 12.74 -0.86 -12.38
C CYS A 162 13.26 -0.81 -10.94
N CYS A 163 12.43 -1.18 -9.95
CA CYS A 163 12.85 -1.28 -8.54
C CYS A 163 14.07 -2.19 -8.40
N LEU A 164 14.04 -3.36 -9.02
CA LEU A 164 15.17 -4.29 -9.03
C LEU A 164 16.43 -3.67 -9.64
N ALA A 165 16.31 -2.92 -10.75
CA ALA A 165 17.44 -2.24 -11.39
C ALA A 165 17.97 -1.02 -10.61
N THR A 166 17.19 -0.50 -9.66
CA THR A 166 17.50 0.74 -8.91
C THR A 166 17.91 0.47 -7.47
N TYR A 167 17.20 -0.41 -6.76
CA TYR A 167 17.43 -0.72 -5.34
C TYR A 167 18.48 -1.82 -5.14
N SER A 168 18.81 -2.59 -6.18
CA SER A 168 19.92 -3.53 -6.09
C SER A 168 21.24 -2.81 -6.36
N ASN A 169 22.22 -3.04 -5.50
CA ASN A 169 23.62 -2.72 -5.80
C ASN A 169 24.25 -3.75 -6.76
N ASP A 170 23.46 -4.62 -7.40
CA ASP A 170 23.95 -5.64 -8.33
C ASP A 170 23.94 -5.10 -9.77
N SER A 171 25.13 -4.72 -10.24
CA SER A 171 25.34 -4.22 -11.59
C SER A 171 24.96 -5.24 -12.68
N ARG A 172 24.99 -6.54 -12.38
CA ARG A 172 24.59 -7.60 -13.34
C ARG A 172 23.08 -7.61 -13.53
N LEU A 173 22.32 -7.46 -12.45
CA LEU A 173 20.86 -7.34 -12.50
C LEU A 173 20.44 -6.12 -13.33
N ARG A 174 21.03 -4.97 -13.02
CA ARG A 174 20.82 -3.73 -13.79
C ARG A 174 21.14 -3.93 -15.28
N SER A 175 22.30 -4.53 -15.60
CA SER A 175 22.71 -4.81 -16.98
C SER A 175 21.80 -5.82 -17.69
N ALA A 176 21.31 -6.83 -16.98
CA ALA A 176 20.42 -7.84 -17.55
C ALA A 176 19.08 -7.24 -17.97
N ILE A 177 18.50 -6.37 -17.13
CA ILE A 177 17.24 -5.67 -17.43
C ILE A 177 17.44 -4.69 -18.60
N ASP A 178 18.53 -3.90 -18.59
CA ASP A 178 18.87 -3.00 -19.70
C ASP A 178 18.94 -3.73 -21.04
N LYS A 179 19.69 -4.84 -21.08
CA LYS A 179 19.86 -5.67 -22.28
C LYS A 179 18.55 -6.31 -22.73
N ALA A 180 17.72 -6.78 -21.79
CA ALA A 180 16.43 -7.38 -22.11
C ALA A 180 15.52 -6.38 -22.83
N VAL A 181 15.42 -5.15 -22.32
CA VAL A 181 14.62 -4.08 -22.93
C VAL A 181 15.21 -3.64 -24.27
N LYS A 182 16.53 -3.43 -24.36
CA LYS A 182 17.20 -3.09 -25.63
C LYS A 182 16.99 -4.13 -26.72
N LYS A 183 17.13 -5.41 -26.37
CA LYS A 183 16.98 -6.53 -27.32
C LYS A 183 15.53 -6.67 -27.79
N ARG A 184 14.55 -6.41 -26.92
CA ARG A 184 13.13 -6.54 -27.26
C ARG A 184 12.32 -5.38 -26.64
N PRO A 185 12.31 -4.18 -27.25
CA PRO A 185 11.58 -3.02 -26.70
C PRO A 185 10.07 -3.27 -26.55
N GLY A 186 9.51 -4.15 -27.39
CA GLY A 186 8.11 -4.56 -27.30
C GLY A 186 7.72 -5.23 -25.97
N VAL A 187 8.68 -5.65 -25.13
CA VAL A 187 8.40 -6.19 -23.79
C VAL A 187 7.62 -5.19 -22.92
N LEU A 188 7.85 -3.89 -23.09
CA LEU A 188 7.19 -2.81 -22.34
C LEU A 188 5.68 -2.69 -22.65
N LYS A 189 5.22 -3.29 -23.74
CA LYS A 189 3.80 -3.34 -24.17
C LYS A 189 3.25 -4.76 -24.19
N SER A 190 4.03 -5.73 -23.75
CA SER A 190 3.67 -7.15 -23.78
C SER A 190 2.78 -7.55 -22.62
N SER A 191 2.27 -8.78 -22.65
CA SER A 191 1.49 -9.35 -21.54
C SER A 191 2.30 -9.39 -20.25
N ILE A 192 1.61 -9.36 -19.10
CA ILE A 192 2.23 -9.46 -17.78
C ILE A 192 3.10 -10.73 -17.65
N VAL A 193 2.66 -11.85 -18.25
CA VAL A 193 3.43 -13.11 -18.30
C VAL A 193 4.77 -12.90 -19.02
N THR A 194 4.75 -12.24 -20.18
CA THR A 194 5.97 -11.97 -20.95
C THR A 194 6.91 -11.02 -20.20
N GLN A 195 6.36 -9.96 -19.59
CA GLN A 195 7.12 -9.03 -18.77
C GLN A 195 7.81 -9.74 -17.60
N PHE A 196 7.09 -10.60 -16.88
CA PHE A 196 7.65 -11.39 -15.78
C PHE A 196 8.80 -12.28 -16.24
N HIS A 197 8.57 -13.05 -17.31
CA HIS A 197 9.56 -14.01 -17.82
C HIS A 197 10.85 -13.35 -18.33
N GLU A 198 10.73 -12.20 -19.01
CA GLU A 198 11.89 -11.55 -19.62
C GLU A 198 12.62 -10.61 -18.65
N LEU A 199 11.91 -9.95 -17.73
CA LEU A 199 12.50 -8.92 -16.87
C LEU A 199 12.81 -9.41 -15.45
N ILE A 200 11.96 -10.27 -14.87
CA ILE A 200 11.98 -10.62 -13.45
C ILE A 200 12.57 -12.01 -13.20
N ARG A 201 12.11 -13.01 -13.96
CA ARG A 201 12.38 -14.43 -13.71
C ARG A 201 13.86 -14.81 -13.74
N LYS A 202 14.64 -14.19 -14.62
CA LYS A 202 16.06 -14.53 -14.83
C LYS A 202 16.99 -13.93 -13.77
N GLN A 203 16.45 -13.27 -12.74
CA GLN A 203 17.22 -12.52 -11.75
C GLN A 203 17.43 -13.33 -10.47
N TRP A 204 18.62 -13.29 -9.88
CA TRP A 204 19.11 -14.32 -8.94
C TRP A 204 19.23 -13.89 -7.48
N LEU A 205 18.27 -13.12 -6.94
CA LEU A 205 18.38 -12.63 -5.57
C LEU A 205 17.20 -13.11 -4.70
N PRO A 206 17.46 -13.76 -3.55
CA PRO A 206 16.42 -14.02 -2.56
C PRO A 206 16.04 -12.73 -1.83
N LYS A 207 15.22 -11.92 -2.48
CA LYS A 207 14.67 -10.68 -1.94
C LYS A 207 13.14 -10.69 -1.99
N LEU A 208 12.54 -9.86 -1.16
CA LEU A 208 11.10 -9.73 -1.02
C LEU A 208 10.52 -8.74 -2.04
N VAL A 209 9.47 -9.16 -2.73
CA VAL A 209 8.58 -8.30 -3.51
C VAL A 209 7.27 -8.16 -2.75
N VAL A 210 6.85 -6.93 -2.44
CA VAL A 210 5.57 -6.64 -1.79
C VAL A 210 4.55 -6.19 -2.84
N ILE A 211 3.39 -6.83 -2.89
CA ILE A 211 2.26 -6.44 -3.74
C ILE A 211 1.06 -6.19 -2.83
N ASP A 212 0.71 -4.92 -2.63
CA ASP A 212 -0.43 -4.51 -1.81
C ASP A 212 -1.64 -4.14 -2.65
N GLY A 213 -2.82 -4.53 -2.16
CA GLY A 213 -4.11 -4.22 -2.78
C GLY A 213 -4.41 -5.00 -4.05
N LEU A 214 -4.01 -6.28 -4.18
CA LEU A 214 -4.33 -7.04 -5.41
C LEU A 214 -5.85 -7.04 -5.73
N ASP A 215 -6.70 -7.00 -4.71
CA ASP A 215 -8.16 -6.84 -4.86
C ASP A 215 -8.57 -5.49 -5.46
N GLU A 216 -7.69 -4.49 -5.49
CA GLU A 216 -7.89 -3.20 -6.15
C GLU A 216 -7.56 -3.22 -7.64
N CYS A 217 -7.06 -4.34 -8.17
CA CYS A 217 -6.93 -4.55 -9.61
C CYS A 217 -8.29 -4.83 -10.25
N THR A 218 -8.61 -4.11 -11.32
CA THR A 218 -9.82 -4.28 -12.11
C THR A 218 -9.79 -5.60 -12.88
N GLY A 219 -10.83 -6.41 -12.69
CA GLY A 219 -11.04 -7.68 -13.38
C GLY A 219 -10.58 -8.91 -12.58
N ALA A 220 -11.50 -9.82 -12.30
CA ALA A 220 -11.24 -11.06 -11.59
C ALA A 220 -10.14 -11.92 -12.26
N ASP A 221 -10.19 -12.03 -13.59
CA ASP A 221 -9.19 -12.77 -14.38
C ASP A 221 -7.80 -12.15 -14.24
N ALA A 222 -7.72 -10.81 -14.13
CA ALA A 222 -6.47 -10.10 -13.96
C ALA A 222 -5.83 -10.39 -12.60
N GLN A 223 -6.63 -10.43 -11.53
CA GLN A 223 -6.17 -10.78 -10.18
C GLN A 223 -5.57 -12.19 -10.15
N GLY A 224 -6.26 -13.17 -10.75
CA GLY A 224 -5.78 -14.55 -10.83
C GLY A 224 -4.52 -14.68 -11.67
N LEU A 225 -4.45 -13.99 -12.82
CA LEU A 225 -3.30 -14.02 -13.72
C LEU A 225 -1.99 -13.58 -13.06
N VAL A 226 -2.03 -12.62 -12.12
CA VAL A 226 -0.84 -12.22 -11.35
C VAL A 226 -0.26 -13.40 -10.58
N LEU A 227 -1.12 -14.10 -9.85
CA LEU A 227 -0.72 -15.24 -9.01
C LEU A 227 -0.25 -16.42 -9.86
N GLU A 228 -0.94 -16.70 -10.97
CA GLU A 228 -0.55 -17.74 -11.92
C GLU A 228 0.79 -17.42 -12.60
N THR A 229 1.05 -16.15 -12.89
CA THR A 229 2.34 -15.69 -13.44
C THR A 229 3.47 -15.87 -12.44
N ILE A 230 3.26 -15.47 -11.19
CA ILE A 230 4.26 -15.60 -10.11
C ILE A 230 4.55 -17.07 -9.81
N THR A 231 3.56 -17.96 -9.92
CA THR A 231 3.74 -19.40 -9.64
C THR A 231 4.31 -20.19 -10.83
N GLY A 232 4.41 -19.58 -12.01
CA GLY A 232 4.78 -20.27 -13.25
C GLY A 232 3.67 -21.14 -13.84
N SER A 233 2.47 -21.11 -13.25
CA SER A 233 1.28 -21.81 -13.74
C SER A 233 0.81 -21.20 -15.08
N ALA A 234 0.95 -19.88 -15.24
CA ALA A 234 0.75 -19.21 -16.51
C ALA A 234 1.96 -19.45 -17.42
N GLY A 235 1.78 -20.29 -18.45
CA GLY A 235 2.82 -20.58 -19.45
C GLY A 235 3.47 -21.97 -19.35
N GLY A 236 3.03 -22.82 -18.42
CA GLY A 236 3.36 -24.26 -18.41
C GLY A 236 4.78 -24.64 -18.00
N MET A 237 5.50 -23.78 -17.26
CA MET A 237 6.88 -24.03 -16.84
C MET A 237 7.03 -24.00 -15.32
N VAL A 238 7.32 -25.17 -14.72
CA VAL A 238 7.70 -25.30 -13.30
C VAL A 238 9.11 -24.78 -13.12
N THR A 239 9.31 -23.78 -12.27
CA THR A 239 10.67 -23.34 -11.90
C THR A 239 10.76 -22.72 -10.53
N SER A 240 11.90 -22.96 -9.89
CA SER A 240 12.37 -22.23 -8.73
C SER A 240 12.54 -20.74 -9.06
N ILE A 241 11.79 -19.89 -8.36
CA ILE A 241 11.95 -18.44 -8.41
C ILE A 241 12.68 -18.07 -7.12
N PRO A 242 13.84 -17.40 -7.20
CA PRO A 242 14.57 -17.02 -5.99
C PRO A 242 13.88 -15.88 -5.24
N LEU A 243 13.00 -15.11 -5.88
CA LEU A 243 12.23 -14.03 -5.23
C LEU A 243 11.13 -14.58 -4.32
N ARG A 244 10.96 -13.93 -3.17
CA ARG A 244 9.80 -14.11 -2.30
C ARG A 244 8.73 -13.07 -2.61
N PHE A 245 7.47 -13.46 -2.59
CA PHE A 245 6.34 -12.55 -2.81
C PHE A 245 5.48 -12.47 -1.56
N LEU A 246 5.23 -11.25 -1.09
CA LEU A 246 4.17 -10.98 -0.13
C LEU A 246 3.00 -10.32 -0.87
N ILE A 247 1.91 -11.06 -0.99
CA ILE A 247 0.65 -10.58 -1.53
C ILE A 247 -0.23 -10.13 -0.37
N ILE A 248 -0.73 -8.90 -0.44
CA ILE A 248 -1.60 -8.32 0.57
C ILE A 248 -2.90 -7.90 -0.12
N SER A 249 -4.03 -8.46 0.33
CA SER A 249 -5.31 -8.21 -0.34
C SER A 249 -6.52 -8.46 0.56
N ARG A 250 -7.70 -8.08 0.10
CA ARG A 250 -8.95 -8.71 0.56
C ARG A 250 -9.05 -10.13 0.01
N PRO A 251 -9.77 -11.04 0.69
CA PRO A 251 -10.00 -12.39 0.20
C PRO A 251 -11.18 -12.40 -0.81
N GLU A 252 -11.07 -11.63 -1.90
CA GLU A 252 -12.05 -11.68 -2.99
C GLU A 252 -12.06 -13.08 -3.63
N HIS A 253 -13.21 -13.47 -4.22
CA HIS A 253 -13.42 -14.83 -4.71
C HIS A 253 -12.32 -15.31 -5.66
N ALA A 254 -11.96 -14.49 -6.67
CA ALA A 254 -10.94 -14.83 -7.66
C ALA A 254 -9.56 -15.10 -7.04
N ILE A 255 -9.15 -14.26 -6.07
CA ILE A 255 -7.89 -14.42 -5.35
C ILE A 255 -7.93 -15.70 -4.50
N ARG A 256 -9.01 -15.90 -3.72
CA ARG A 256 -9.19 -17.09 -2.88
C ARG A 256 -9.14 -18.38 -3.70
N GLU A 257 -9.79 -18.39 -4.85
CA GLU A 257 -9.87 -19.55 -5.74
C GLU A 257 -8.48 -20.02 -6.17
N VAL A 258 -7.61 -19.09 -6.58
CA VAL A 258 -6.25 -19.40 -7.02
C VAL A 258 -5.38 -19.88 -5.85
N PHE A 259 -5.47 -19.24 -4.68
CA PHE A 259 -4.77 -19.73 -3.48
C PHE A 259 -5.25 -21.14 -3.09
N ASN A 260 -6.54 -21.44 -3.22
CA ASN A 260 -7.12 -22.75 -2.88
C ASN A 260 -6.87 -23.86 -3.91
N ARG A 261 -5.99 -23.63 -4.89
CA ARG A 261 -5.57 -24.64 -5.87
C ARG A 261 -4.05 -24.87 -5.81
N PRO A 262 -3.56 -26.06 -6.16
CA PRO A 262 -2.12 -26.27 -6.37
C PRO A 262 -1.58 -25.32 -7.47
N PRO A 263 -0.34 -24.82 -7.34
CA PRO A 263 0.63 -25.14 -6.28
C PRO A 263 0.45 -24.32 -4.99
N LEU A 264 -0.27 -23.19 -5.03
CA LEU A 264 -0.39 -22.26 -3.88
C LEU A 264 -1.06 -22.88 -2.65
N LEU A 265 -1.95 -23.85 -2.86
CA LEU A 265 -2.56 -24.59 -1.76
C LEU A 265 -1.50 -25.26 -0.87
N SER A 266 -0.40 -25.75 -1.47
CA SER A 266 0.67 -26.46 -0.78
C SER A 266 1.88 -25.60 -0.42
N CYS A 267 2.15 -24.52 -1.17
CA CYS A 267 3.40 -23.75 -1.02
C CYS A 267 3.23 -22.30 -0.56
N ALA A 268 2.00 -21.81 -0.39
CA ALA A 268 1.76 -20.45 0.10
C ALA A 268 1.55 -20.43 1.61
N ASN A 269 2.29 -19.57 2.31
CA ASN A 269 2.01 -19.23 3.70
C ASN A 269 0.84 -18.24 3.76
N ARG A 270 -0.10 -18.47 4.68
CA ARG A 270 -1.33 -17.68 4.79
C ARG A 270 -1.47 -17.09 6.18
N THR A 271 -1.73 -15.78 6.23
CA THR A 271 -1.96 -15.05 7.47
C THR A 271 -3.23 -14.24 7.31
N VAL A 272 -4.18 -14.45 8.21
CA VAL A 272 -5.41 -13.66 8.27
C VAL A 272 -5.23 -12.51 9.27
N LEU A 273 -5.74 -11.34 8.92
CA LEU A 273 -5.96 -10.21 9.82
C LEU A 273 -7.46 -10.11 10.05
N ASP A 274 -7.92 -10.64 11.18
CA ASP A 274 -9.32 -10.71 11.59
C ASP A 274 -9.54 -10.03 12.95
N ASP A 275 -10.79 -10.05 13.39
CA ASP A 275 -11.20 -9.60 14.72
C ASP A 275 -10.87 -10.67 15.77
N SER A 276 -9.59 -10.74 16.13
CA SER A 276 -9.06 -11.67 17.12
C SER A 276 -8.70 -10.96 18.43
N ALA A 277 -8.47 -11.74 19.49
CA ALA A 277 -8.00 -11.21 20.77
C ALA A 277 -6.65 -10.47 20.65
N ASP A 278 -5.80 -10.88 19.71
CA ASP A 278 -4.53 -10.20 19.44
C ASP A 278 -4.79 -8.84 18.78
N THR A 279 -5.66 -8.79 17.77
CA THR A 279 -6.08 -7.53 17.13
C THR A 279 -6.70 -6.56 18.14
N ALA A 280 -7.56 -7.05 19.05
CA ALA A 280 -8.16 -6.23 20.10
C ALA A 280 -7.09 -5.62 21.02
N ARG A 281 -6.09 -6.42 21.42
CA ARG A 281 -4.94 -5.95 22.22
C ARG A 281 -4.13 -4.88 21.49
N ASP A 282 -3.92 -5.05 20.18
CA ASP A 282 -3.17 -4.08 19.38
C ASP A 282 -3.93 -2.76 19.22
N ILE A 283 -5.25 -2.83 19.07
CA ILE A 283 -6.12 -1.64 19.04
C ILE A 283 -6.13 -0.93 20.39
N GLU A 284 -6.22 -1.67 21.50
CA GLU A 284 -6.13 -1.11 22.86
C GLU A 284 -4.83 -0.34 23.04
N LEU A 285 -3.71 -0.97 22.66
CA LEU A 285 -2.39 -0.34 22.71
C LEU A 285 -2.36 0.91 21.84
N TYR A 286 -2.85 0.83 20.60
CA TYR A 286 -2.89 1.98 19.69
C TYR A 286 -3.70 3.15 20.26
N LEU A 287 -4.90 2.89 20.79
CA LEU A 287 -5.76 3.89 21.41
C LEU A 287 -5.14 4.51 22.65
N ARG A 288 -4.66 3.68 23.59
CA ARG A 288 -4.04 4.13 24.85
C ARG A 288 -2.96 5.16 24.61
N ASN A 289 -2.10 4.89 23.64
CA ASN A 289 -0.98 5.76 23.31
C ASN A 289 -1.41 6.96 22.47
N GLY A 290 -2.36 6.80 21.56
CA GLY A 290 -2.99 7.92 20.86
C GLY A 290 -3.54 8.97 21.82
N PHE A 291 -4.26 8.53 22.85
CA PHE A 291 -4.75 9.43 23.90
C PHE A 291 -3.61 10.05 24.72
N GLN A 292 -2.55 9.32 25.03
CA GLN A 292 -1.37 9.90 25.68
C GLN A 292 -0.73 11.03 24.85
N ASP A 293 -0.63 10.87 23.53
CA ASP A 293 -0.13 11.93 22.65
C ASP A 293 -1.06 13.14 22.61
N ILE A 294 -2.38 12.91 22.52
CA ILE A 294 -3.35 14.00 22.59
C ILE A 294 -3.16 14.79 23.90
N ARG A 295 -3.02 14.10 25.03
CA ARG A 295 -2.76 14.74 26.33
C ARG A 295 -1.43 15.51 26.34
N ARG A 296 -0.37 14.94 25.77
CA ARG A 296 0.96 15.57 25.70
C ARG A 296 0.97 16.83 24.85
N VAL A 297 0.32 16.81 23.69
CA VAL A 297 0.25 17.94 22.77
C VAL A 297 -0.65 19.07 23.30
N ASN A 298 -1.61 18.73 24.17
CA ASN A 298 -2.52 19.69 24.83
C ASN A 298 -2.12 19.95 26.28
N SER A 299 -0.82 20.17 26.55
CA SER A 299 -0.30 20.37 27.92
C SER A 299 -0.89 21.55 28.67
N ASP A 300 -1.42 22.53 27.94
CA ASP A 300 -2.00 23.77 28.49
C ASP A 300 -3.45 23.60 28.95
N ILE A 301 -4.02 22.41 28.73
CA ILE A 301 -5.41 22.08 29.02
C ILE A 301 -5.48 21.10 30.21
N SER A 302 -6.47 21.28 31.08
CA SER A 302 -6.71 20.35 32.18
C SER A 302 -7.39 19.06 31.69
N PHE A 303 -6.78 17.91 32.01
CA PHE A 303 -7.34 16.58 31.80
C PHE A 303 -7.76 15.95 33.13
N PRO A 304 -8.75 15.03 33.13
CA PRO A 304 -8.95 14.12 34.25
C PRO A 304 -7.66 13.39 34.64
N SER A 305 -7.53 12.99 35.91
CA SER A 305 -6.32 12.32 36.41
C SER A 305 -6.03 11.05 35.61
N GLU A 306 -7.06 10.22 35.43
CA GLU A 306 -7.06 9.07 34.53
C GLU A 306 -7.87 9.43 33.28
N TRP A 307 -7.20 9.55 32.13
CA TRP A 307 -7.85 9.87 30.87
C TRP A 307 -7.19 9.10 29.70
N PRO A 308 -7.98 8.35 28.92
CA PRO A 308 -9.36 7.93 29.23
C PRO A 308 -9.40 7.00 30.46
N GLU A 309 -10.58 6.85 31.06
CA GLU A 309 -10.83 5.80 32.05
C GLU A 309 -10.69 4.42 31.40
N ALA A 310 -10.31 3.40 32.19
CA ALA A 310 -10.06 2.05 31.67
C ALA A 310 -11.31 1.44 31.00
N ASP A 311 -12.48 1.63 31.58
CA ASP A 311 -13.74 1.10 31.02
C ASP A 311 -14.13 1.79 29.71
N VAL A 312 -13.87 3.10 29.60
CA VAL A 312 -14.06 3.85 28.35
C VAL A 312 -13.12 3.31 27.27
N LEU A 313 -11.85 3.07 27.60
CA LEU A 313 -10.91 2.49 26.65
C LEU A 313 -11.35 1.10 26.18
N ASN A 314 -11.78 0.23 27.10
CA ASN A 314 -12.25 -1.12 26.78
C ASN A 314 -13.48 -1.10 25.85
N GLU A 315 -14.44 -0.22 26.12
CA GLU A 315 -15.61 -0.02 25.26
C GLU A 315 -15.20 0.41 23.84
N LEU A 316 -14.26 1.35 23.71
CA LEU A 316 -13.79 1.82 22.40
C LEU A 316 -13.05 0.72 21.62
N VAL A 317 -12.35 -0.18 22.31
CA VAL A 317 -11.74 -1.36 21.69
C VAL A 317 -12.82 -2.31 21.17
N MET A 318 -13.88 -2.55 21.95
CA MET A 318 -15.00 -3.39 21.51
C MET A 318 -15.70 -2.78 20.29
N ARG A 319 -16.01 -1.47 20.33
CA ARG A 319 -16.62 -0.75 19.20
C ARG A 319 -15.75 -0.72 17.95
N ALA A 320 -14.43 -0.81 18.09
CA ALA A 320 -13.54 -0.89 16.95
C ALA A 320 -13.73 -2.18 16.13
N SER A 321 -14.26 -3.28 16.71
CA SER A 321 -14.55 -4.54 16.01
C SER A 321 -13.43 -4.98 15.06
N GLY A 322 -12.20 -5.02 15.57
CA GLY A 322 -10.99 -5.39 14.82
C GLY A 322 -10.48 -4.37 13.80
N GLN A 323 -11.06 -3.17 13.72
CA GLN A 323 -10.76 -2.18 12.69
C GLN A 323 -9.98 -0.97 13.20
N PHE A 324 -8.72 -0.89 12.80
CA PHE A 324 -7.87 0.29 13.06
C PHE A 324 -8.40 1.58 12.45
N ILE A 325 -9.20 1.52 11.38
CA ILE A 325 -9.80 2.74 10.81
C ILE A 325 -10.71 3.44 11.82
N TYR A 326 -11.48 2.70 12.63
CA TYR A 326 -12.28 3.25 13.72
C TYR A 326 -11.38 3.97 14.73
N ALA A 327 -10.40 3.25 15.28
CA ALA A 327 -9.50 3.80 16.29
C ALA A 327 -8.73 5.04 15.80
N SER A 328 -8.24 5.01 14.56
CA SER A 328 -7.50 6.15 13.98
C SER A 328 -8.41 7.35 13.68
N THR A 329 -9.66 7.11 13.30
CA THR A 329 -10.65 8.17 13.03
C THR A 329 -11.08 8.82 14.34
N LEU A 330 -11.33 8.00 15.37
CA LEU A 330 -11.64 8.43 16.72
C LEU A 330 -10.56 9.36 17.28
N LEU A 331 -9.29 8.92 17.26
CA LEU A 331 -8.18 9.72 17.79
C LEU A 331 -8.03 11.05 17.06
N LYS A 332 -8.24 11.08 15.73
CA LYS A 332 -8.20 12.33 14.95
C LYS A 332 -9.31 13.28 15.34
N TYR A 333 -10.53 12.78 15.52
CA TYR A 333 -11.68 13.59 15.93
C TYR A 333 -11.52 14.12 17.36
N VAL A 334 -11.08 13.27 18.30
CA VAL A 334 -10.86 13.67 19.69
C VAL A 334 -9.68 14.64 19.83
N GLY A 335 -8.64 14.45 19.04
CA GLY A 335 -7.42 15.28 19.07
C GLY A 335 -7.49 16.57 18.25
N GLU A 336 -8.65 16.97 17.76
CA GLU A 336 -8.81 18.18 16.93
C GLU A 336 -8.44 19.46 17.72
N ARG A 337 -7.54 20.28 17.17
CA ARG A 337 -6.89 21.41 17.89
C ARG A 337 -7.83 22.52 18.35
N SER A 338 -9.00 22.65 17.72
CA SER A 338 -10.00 23.68 18.05
C SER A 338 -10.97 23.28 19.15
N SER A 339 -10.84 22.07 19.71
CA SER A 339 -11.80 21.49 20.64
C SER A 339 -11.17 20.98 21.93
N TYR A 340 -11.98 20.88 22.98
CA TYR A 340 -11.55 20.29 24.25
C TYR A 340 -11.64 18.75 24.16
N PRO A 341 -10.51 18.00 24.14
CA PRO A 341 -10.51 16.56 23.84
C PRO A 341 -11.37 15.70 24.79
N PRO A 342 -11.41 15.94 26.12
CA PRO A 342 -12.30 15.19 27.00
C PRO A 342 -13.78 15.32 26.64
N ASN A 343 -14.24 16.48 26.15
CA ASN A 343 -15.63 16.63 25.71
C ASN A 343 -15.90 15.85 24.43
N HIS A 344 -15.01 15.91 23.43
CA HIS A 344 -15.17 15.11 22.20
C HIS A 344 -15.17 13.62 22.49
N LEU A 345 -14.33 13.16 23.42
CA LEU A 345 -14.33 11.77 23.85
C LEU A 345 -15.68 11.38 24.47
N GLN A 346 -16.25 12.24 25.32
CA GLN A 346 -17.58 12.03 25.90
C GLN A 346 -18.68 12.00 24.83
N VAL A 347 -18.62 12.87 23.83
CA VAL A 347 -19.56 12.84 22.70
C VAL A 347 -19.52 11.46 22.03
N VAL A 348 -18.34 10.96 21.67
CA VAL A 348 -18.21 9.66 21.02
C VAL A 348 -18.65 8.51 21.93
N PHE A 349 -18.31 8.55 23.22
CA PHE A 349 -18.71 7.52 24.17
C PHE A 349 -20.23 7.42 24.32
N ASN A 350 -20.92 8.57 24.28
CA ASN A 350 -22.37 8.67 24.37
C ASN A 350 -23.10 8.36 23.05
N LEU A 351 -22.38 8.12 21.95
CA LEU A 351 -23.00 7.67 20.70
C LEU A 351 -23.66 6.30 20.90
N PRO A 352 -24.78 6.03 20.20
CA PRO A 352 -25.43 4.72 20.24
C PRO A 352 -24.45 3.63 19.80
N ILE A 353 -24.59 2.45 20.39
CA ILE A 353 -23.80 1.28 20.00
C ILE A 353 -24.41 0.71 18.72
N GLY A 354 -23.55 0.48 17.72
CA GLY A 354 -23.95 -0.14 16.47
C GLY A 354 -24.43 -1.58 16.67
N ASN A 355 -25.51 -1.97 15.98
CA ASN A 355 -26.02 -3.35 16.01
C ASN A 355 -26.07 -4.02 14.62
N ALA A 356 -25.59 -3.32 13.58
CA ALA A 356 -25.79 -3.69 12.17
C ALA A 356 -24.47 -4.05 11.45
N GLY A 357 -23.77 -5.06 11.95
CA GLY A 357 -22.55 -5.57 11.33
C GLY A 357 -21.26 -4.82 11.73
N PRO A 358 -20.10 -5.24 11.20
CA PRO A 358 -18.80 -4.84 11.75
C PRO A 358 -18.49 -3.34 11.58
N PHE A 359 -19.11 -2.65 10.63
CA PHE A 359 -18.86 -1.24 10.37
C PHE A 359 -19.88 -0.30 11.06
N ALA A 360 -20.84 -0.83 11.82
CA ALA A 360 -21.94 -0.02 12.36
C ALA A 360 -21.45 1.13 13.26
N ASP A 361 -20.55 0.85 14.21
CA ASP A 361 -19.98 1.89 15.06
C ASP A 361 -19.10 2.89 14.29
N LEU A 362 -18.45 2.43 13.21
CA LEU A 362 -17.69 3.31 12.32
C LEU A 362 -18.61 4.26 11.55
N ASP A 363 -19.75 3.77 11.05
CA ASP A 363 -20.75 4.60 10.35
C ASP A 363 -21.36 5.63 11.29
N ILE A 364 -21.66 5.24 12.54
CA ILE A 364 -22.15 6.14 13.59
C ILE A 364 -21.10 7.22 13.90
N LEU A 365 -19.82 6.85 14.02
CA LEU A 365 -18.73 7.79 14.24
C LEU A 365 -18.58 8.76 13.06
N TYR A 366 -18.62 8.28 11.81
CA TYR A 366 -18.57 9.15 10.65
C TYR A 366 -19.76 10.10 10.58
N HIS A 367 -20.96 9.61 10.88
CA HIS A 367 -22.15 10.44 10.91
C HIS A 367 -22.01 11.57 11.93
N GLU A 368 -21.55 11.27 13.15
CA GLU A 368 -21.28 12.30 14.16
C GLU A 368 -20.28 13.33 13.64
N ILE A 369 -19.11 12.89 13.15
CA ILE A 369 -18.06 13.80 12.64
C ILE A 369 -18.59 14.73 11.55
N LEU A 370 -19.34 14.18 10.59
CA LEU A 370 -19.90 14.96 9.48
C LEU A 370 -21.00 15.92 9.97
N ALA A 371 -21.82 15.50 10.94
CA ALA A 371 -22.88 16.31 11.53
C ALA A 371 -22.35 17.42 12.45
N SER A 372 -21.23 17.19 13.16
CA SER A 372 -20.59 18.22 14.01
C SER A 372 -19.87 19.30 13.19
N SER A 373 -19.74 19.15 11.86
CA SER A 373 -19.02 20.11 11.02
C SER A 373 -19.69 21.49 10.99
N PRO A 374 -18.97 22.59 11.32
CA PRO A 374 -19.51 23.96 11.24
C PRO A 374 -19.95 24.36 9.83
N GLN A 375 -19.41 23.69 8.81
CA GLN A 375 -19.68 23.94 7.39
C GLN A 375 -20.51 22.80 6.77
N GLY A 376 -21.52 22.31 7.49
CA GLY A 376 -22.34 21.17 7.05
C GLY A 376 -22.89 21.28 5.63
N SER A 377 -23.27 22.49 5.18
CA SER A 377 -23.72 22.72 3.79
C SER A 377 -22.62 22.45 2.75
N VAL A 378 -21.38 22.87 3.04
CA VAL A 378 -20.21 22.60 2.19
C VAL A 378 -19.91 21.12 2.18
N VAL A 379 -19.93 20.46 3.34
CA VAL A 379 -19.72 19.00 3.45
C VAL A 379 -20.72 18.24 2.58
N VAL A 380 -22.01 18.57 2.66
CA VAL A 380 -23.06 17.93 1.84
C VAL A 380 -22.83 18.19 0.34
N GLN A 381 -22.45 19.40 -0.05
CA GLN A 381 -22.14 19.71 -1.45
C GLN A 381 -20.93 18.92 -1.96
N VAL A 382 -19.86 18.83 -1.17
CA VAL A 382 -18.66 18.04 -1.47
C VAL A 382 -19.02 16.57 -1.62
N LEU A 383 -19.78 16.00 -0.69
CA LEU A 383 -20.23 14.60 -0.74
C LEU A 383 -21.11 14.34 -1.96
N ALA A 384 -22.06 15.24 -2.26
CA ALA A 384 -22.91 15.15 -3.44
C ALA A 384 -22.07 15.15 -4.72
N LEU A 385 -21.08 16.05 -4.82
CA LEU A 385 -20.15 16.09 -5.95
C LEU A 385 -19.36 14.78 -6.07
N VAL A 386 -18.78 14.26 -4.98
CA VAL A 386 -18.02 12.99 -4.99
C VAL A 386 -18.89 11.84 -5.48
N LEU A 387 -20.14 11.73 -4.99
CA LEU A 387 -21.06 10.66 -5.37
C LEU A 387 -21.52 10.78 -6.84
N LEU A 388 -21.86 11.98 -7.29
CA LEU A 388 -22.42 12.21 -8.63
C LEU A 388 -21.38 12.10 -9.75
N THR A 389 -20.13 12.42 -9.46
CA THR A 389 -19.08 12.50 -10.48
C THR A 389 -18.32 11.20 -10.66
N SER A 390 -18.26 10.33 -9.63
CA SER A 390 -17.57 9.03 -9.65
C SER A 390 -16.20 9.03 -10.36
N SER A 391 -15.51 10.18 -10.39
CA SER A 391 -14.30 10.38 -11.20
C SER A 391 -13.26 11.18 -10.42
N ARG A 392 -11.99 10.96 -10.78
CA ARG A 392 -10.82 11.50 -10.06
C ARG A 392 -10.69 13.02 -10.17
N SER A 393 -11.24 13.62 -11.23
CA SER A 393 -11.26 15.07 -11.47
C SER A 393 -11.98 15.83 -10.36
N THR A 394 -12.79 15.15 -9.55
CA THR A 394 -13.59 15.80 -8.51
C THR A 394 -12.75 16.36 -7.38
N LEU A 395 -11.67 15.70 -6.93
CA LEU A 395 -10.85 16.26 -5.84
C LEU A 395 -10.09 17.53 -6.28
N GLU A 396 -9.62 17.58 -7.52
CA GLU A 396 -8.96 18.76 -8.09
C GLU A 396 -9.97 19.91 -8.30
N ILE A 397 -11.18 19.59 -8.78
CA ILE A 397 -12.29 20.54 -8.89
C ILE A 397 -12.74 21.01 -7.51
N LEU A 398 -12.73 20.15 -6.48
CA LEU A 398 -13.13 20.51 -5.12
C LEU A 398 -12.14 21.51 -4.50
N ASP A 399 -10.84 21.34 -4.71
CA ASP A 399 -9.82 22.31 -4.27
C ASP A 399 -9.99 23.67 -4.98
N GLU A 400 -10.34 23.65 -6.28
CA GLU A 400 -10.56 24.86 -7.08
C GLU A 400 -11.89 25.57 -6.76
N VAL A 401 -12.97 24.81 -6.58
CA VAL A 401 -14.33 25.31 -6.32
C VAL A 401 -14.52 25.77 -4.89
N PHE A 402 -14.01 25.02 -3.92
CA PHE A 402 -14.21 25.34 -2.50
C PHE A 402 -13.11 26.19 -1.89
N SER A 403 -12.01 26.46 -2.63
CA SER A 403 -10.90 27.28 -2.14
C SER A 403 -10.52 26.89 -0.70
N VAL A 404 -10.41 25.58 -0.42
CA VAL A 404 -9.97 25.06 0.88
C VAL A 404 -8.48 25.36 1.00
N ARG A 405 -8.16 26.64 1.23
CA ARG A 405 -6.82 27.07 1.56
C ARG A 405 -6.44 26.31 2.82
N LYS A 406 -5.32 25.60 2.73
CA LYS A 406 -4.53 25.16 3.88
C LYS A 406 -4.09 26.40 4.67
N GLU A 407 -4.97 27.00 5.44
CA GLU A 407 -4.57 27.90 6.51
C GLU A 407 -4.17 27.05 7.72
N TYR A 408 -3.00 26.44 7.60
CA TYR A 408 -2.19 26.08 8.76
C TYR A 408 -1.21 27.23 8.98
N ARG A 409 -1.42 28.02 10.03
CA ARG A 409 -0.35 28.76 10.70
C ARG A 409 0.01 28.04 11.99
#